data_AF-X1CG59-F1
#
_entry.id   AF-X1CG59-F1
#
_cell.length_a   1.000
_cell.length_b   1.000
_cell.length_c   1.000
_cell.angle_alpha   90.00
_cell.angle_beta   90.00
_cell.angle_gamma   90.00
#
_symmetry.space_group_name_H-M   'P 1'
#
loop_
_entity.id
_entity.type
_entity.pdbx_description
1 polymer ?
#
loop_
_entity_poly.entity_id
_entity_poly.type
_entity_poly.pdbx_seq_one_letter_code
_entity_poly.pdbx_strand_id
1 'polypeptide(L)'
;SVDVVEIGDMKALPSNGVLPNQKRVRPLVAGISIGNWAITAGTLGWFFEKDGVLALGSNAHVLAEDPFRNPELAPREDRIVQPGKYDGGTLDDFVGSYLWHEPLWGGPSDCPISNLYTWIGNALARILGRRSRFSVTAEGENYIDFAVAKMHEDYKVEMLGANVRNFIGLGFAGSDMASYICKASRILETGWRPINTSTVLNPQIGATVHKVGRTSGYTHATILDDSVHGTVSYGGGKTVEFDDIMLTTKLLDPGDSGSSCWLTYEARKQ
;
A
#
# COMPACT_ATOMS: atom_id res chain seq x y z
N SER A 1 -7.84 31.14 28.96
CA SER A 1 -9.21 30.73 28.58
C SER A 1 -9.06 29.65 27.52
N VAL A 2 -9.66 28.47 27.75
CA VAL A 2 -9.68 27.41 26.73
C VAL A 2 -11.05 27.53 26.07
N ASP A 3 -11.07 27.91 24.80
CA ASP A 3 -12.28 27.89 23.99
C ASP A 3 -12.62 26.44 23.66
N VAL A 4 -13.74 25.99 24.19
CA VAL A 4 -14.37 24.71 23.83
C VAL A 4 -15.24 24.99 22.62
N VAL A 5 -14.84 24.49 21.45
CA VAL A 5 -15.71 24.45 20.27
C VAL A 5 -16.68 23.29 20.45
N GLU A 6 -17.96 23.61 20.65
CA GLU A 6 -19.04 22.65 20.79
C GLU A 6 -19.35 22.03 19.41
N ILE A 7 -18.79 20.86 19.14
CA ILE A 7 -19.09 20.07 17.95
C ILE A 7 -20.44 19.39 18.22
N GLY A 8 -21.50 19.86 17.56
CA GLY A 8 -22.83 19.24 17.61
C GLY A 8 -22.78 17.75 17.26
N ASP A 9 -23.74 16.98 17.81
CA ASP A 9 -23.82 15.52 17.77
C ASP A 9 -23.12 14.85 16.57
N MET A 10 -21.99 14.17 16.85
CA MET A 10 -21.30 13.30 15.92
C MET A 10 -22.17 12.08 15.61
N LYS A 11 -23.00 12.19 14.57
CA LYS A 11 -23.64 11.02 13.96
C LYS A 11 -22.60 10.28 13.13
N ALA A 12 -22.36 9.01 13.47
CA ALA A 12 -21.70 8.09 12.56
C ALA A 12 -22.48 8.07 11.24
N LEU A 13 -21.83 8.47 10.14
CA LEU A 13 -22.34 8.20 8.81
C LEU A 13 -22.37 6.67 8.62
N PRO A 14 -23.42 6.11 8.01
CA PRO A 14 -23.64 4.67 8.00
C PRO A 14 -22.46 3.92 7.35
N SER A 15 -21.81 3.03 8.10
CA SER A 15 -20.80 2.09 7.60
C SER A 15 -21.41 0.84 6.93
N ASN A 16 -22.63 0.93 6.41
CA ASN A 16 -23.38 -0.24 5.93
C ASN A 16 -23.38 -0.38 4.40
N GLY A 17 -22.19 -0.40 3.79
CA GLY A 17 -22.04 -0.73 2.37
C GLY A 17 -20.62 -1.09 1.99
N VAL A 18 -20.44 -2.21 1.30
CA VAL A 18 -19.20 -2.57 0.58
C VAL A 18 -18.84 -1.39 -0.34
N LEU A 19 -17.67 -0.78 -0.11
CA LEU A 19 -17.22 0.34 -0.94
C LEU A 19 -17.13 -0.10 -2.41
N PRO A 20 -17.43 0.77 -3.38
CA PRO A 20 -17.26 0.45 -4.80
C PRO A 20 -15.87 -0.11 -5.11
N ASN A 21 -14.86 0.36 -4.38
CA ASN A 21 -13.46 -0.06 -4.48
C ASN A 21 -13.25 -1.55 -4.17
N GLN A 22 -14.13 -2.18 -3.40
CA GLN A 22 -14.03 -3.60 -3.01
C GLN A 22 -14.75 -4.52 -4.01
N LYS A 23 -15.54 -3.96 -4.93
CA LYS A 23 -16.27 -4.75 -5.93
C LYS A 23 -15.36 -5.10 -7.12
N ARG A 24 -15.84 -6.01 -7.96
CA ARG A 24 -15.25 -6.26 -9.27
C ARG A 24 -15.35 -5.01 -10.14
N VAL A 25 -14.21 -4.57 -10.66
CA VAL A 25 -14.08 -3.38 -11.53
C VAL A 25 -13.35 -3.77 -12.81
N ARG A 26 -13.96 -3.47 -13.96
CA ARG A 26 -13.38 -3.61 -15.28
C ARG A 26 -13.75 -2.40 -16.15
N PRO A 27 -12.83 -1.84 -16.95
CA PRO A 27 -11.39 -2.11 -16.93
C PRO A 27 -10.76 -1.74 -15.57
N LEU A 28 -9.57 -2.29 -15.27
CA LEU A 28 -8.83 -1.99 -14.05
C LEU A 28 -8.50 -0.50 -13.94
N VAL A 29 -8.63 0.05 -12.75
CA VAL A 29 -8.27 1.44 -12.40
C VAL A 29 -7.60 1.45 -11.03
N ALA A 30 -6.84 2.50 -10.70
CA ALA A 30 -6.22 2.62 -9.39
C ALA A 30 -7.24 2.86 -8.27
N GLY A 31 -6.87 2.51 -7.03
CA GLY A 31 -7.69 2.71 -5.82
C GLY A 31 -8.67 1.57 -5.52
N ILE A 32 -8.67 0.50 -6.32
CA ILE A 32 -9.53 -0.68 -6.14
C ILE A 32 -8.80 -1.79 -5.36
N SER A 33 -9.57 -2.72 -4.81
CA SER A 33 -9.08 -3.94 -4.18
C SER A 33 -8.34 -4.83 -5.18
N ILE A 34 -7.17 -5.32 -4.80
CA ILE A 34 -6.37 -6.29 -5.55
C ILE A 34 -5.54 -7.14 -4.58
N GLY A 35 -5.06 -8.30 -5.02
CA GLY A 35 -3.99 -8.98 -4.31
C GLY A 35 -3.55 -10.27 -4.96
N ASN A 36 -2.36 -10.75 -4.57
CA ASN A 36 -1.94 -12.11 -4.84
C ASN A 36 -2.89 -13.12 -4.17
N TRP A 37 -3.19 -14.23 -4.83
CA TRP A 37 -4.10 -15.25 -4.31
C TRP A 37 -3.66 -15.87 -2.97
N ALA A 38 -2.34 -15.94 -2.75
CA ALA A 38 -1.75 -16.40 -1.49
C ALA A 38 -2.05 -15.45 -0.32
N ILE A 39 -2.34 -14.18 -0.58
CA ILE A 39 -2.52 -13.14 0.44
C ILE A 39 -4.01 -12.76 0.62
N THR A 40 -4.34 -11.80 1.49
CA THR A 40 -5.71 -11.37 1.75
C THR A 40 -6.22 -10.39 0.68
N ALA A 41 -5.77 -9.13 0.72
CA ALA A 41 -6.02 -8.07 -0.24
C ALA A 41 -5.26 -6.79 0.19
N GLY A 42 -5.01 -5.91 -0.77
CA GLY A 42 -4.60 -4.53 -0.59
C GLY A 42 -5.20 -3.67 -1.69
N THR A 43 -4.57 -2.55 -2.01
CA THR A 43 -5.03 -1.60 -3.02
C THR A 43 -4.14 -1.63 -4.27
N LEU A 44 -4.76 -1.60 -5.46
CA LEU A 44 -4.06 -1.31 -6.70
C LEU A 44 -3.61 0.15 -6.69
N GLY A 45 -2.31 0.37 -6.55
CA GLY A 45 -1.74 1.70 -6.37
C GLY A 45 -1.76 2.52 -7.63
N TRP A 46 -1.01 2.11 -8.63
CA TRP A 46 -0.94 2.79 -9.93
C TRP A 46 -0.43 1.84 -11.02
N PHE A 47 -0.25 2.37 -12.22
CA PHE A 47 0.33 1.67 -13.35
C PHE A 47 1.78 2.13 -13.55
N PHE A 48 2.67 1.18 -13.81
CA PHE A 48 4.11 1.43 -13.91
C PHE A 48 4.67 0.86 -15.21
N GLU A 49 5.79 1.42 -15.64
CA GLU A 49 6.54 0.99 -16.82
C GLU A 49 8.02 0.86 -16.49
N LYS A 50 8.66 -0.17 -17.07
CA LYS A 50 10.10 -0.35 -17.08
C LYS A 50 10.51 -1.07 -18.36
N ASP A 51 11.42 -0.49 -19.14
CA ASP A 51 11.98 -1.06 -20.36
C ASP A 51 10.92 -1.56 -21.36
N GLY A 52 9.83 -0.80 -21.51
CA GLY A 52 8.68 -1.11 -22.37
C GLY A 52 7.68 -2.09 -21.77
N VAL A 53 7.92 -2.60 -20.55
CA VAL A 53 7.01 -3.52 -19.85
C VAL A 53 6.06 -2.71 -18.97
N LEU A 54 4.76 -2.81 -19.26
CA LEU A 54 3.69 -2.21 -18.46
C LEU A 54 3.20 -3.17 -17.36
N ALA A 55 2.96 -2.66 -16.16
CA ALA A 55 2.55 -3.44 -15.01
C ALA A 55 1.60 -2.70 -14.06
N LEU A 56 0.83 -3.47 -13.28
CA LEU A 56 0.13 -3.02 -12.08
C LEU A 56 1.15 -2.85 -10.97
N GLY A 57 1.06 -1.80 -10.14
CA GLY A 57 1.95 -1.62 -8.99
C GLY A 57 1.18 -1.46 -7.67
N SER A 58 1.76 -2.00 -6.60
CA SER A 58 1.27 -1.91 -5.21
C SER A 58 2.44 -2.18 -4.24
N ASN A 59 2.16 -2.37 -2.95
CA ASN A 59 3.15 -2.88 -2.02
C ASN A 59 3.50 -4.35 -2.33
N ALA A 60 4.72 -4.77 -1.98
CA ALA A 60 5.16 -6.15 -2.13
C ALA A 60 4.33 -7.12 -1.29
N HIS A 61 3.94 -6.77 -0.06
CA HIS A 61 3.05 -7.65 0.72
C HIS A 61 1.62 -7.77 0.15
N VAL A 62 1.28 -7.03 -0.90
CA VAL A 62 0.00 -7.12 -1.62
C VAL A 62 0.12 -8.01 -2.87
N LEU A 63 1.22 -7.93 -3.62
CA LEU A 63 1.37 -8.63 -4.91
C LEU A 63 2.35 -9.81 -4.88
N ALA A 64 3.28 -9.86 -3.93
CA ALA A 64 4.14 -11.02 -3.72
C ALA A 64 3.46 -12.01 -2.77
N GLU A 65 3.68 -13.31 -3.00
CA GLU A 65 3.30 -14.34 -2.04
C GLU A 65 4.06 -14.20 -0.71
N ASP A 66 5.31 -13.73 -0.80
CA ASP A 66 6.24 -13.53 0.31
C ASP A 66 7.19 -12.39 -0.07
N PRO A 67 7.10 -11.22 0.58
CA PRO A 67 7.92 -10.05 0.25
C PRO A 67 9.39 -10.17 0.69
N PHE A 68 9.77 -11.24 1.39
CA PHE A 68 11.15 -11.50 1.83
C PHE A 68 11.90 -12.44 0.87
N ARG A 69 11.20 -13.05 -0.09
CA ARG A 69 11.76 -14.06 -0.99
C ARG A 69 12.54 -13.39 -2.11
N ASN A 70 13.68 -13.97 -2.51
CA ASN A 70 14.40 -13.49 -3.68
C ASN A 70 13.48 -13.52 -4.93
N PRO A 71 13.23 -12.36 -5.59
CA PRO A 71 12.35 -12.28 -6.76
C PRO A 71 12.88 -13.01 -8.00
N GLU A 72 14.15 -13.41 -8.04
CA GLU A 72 14.75 -14.22 -9.12
C GLU A 72 14.29 -15.70 -9.07
N LEU A 73 13.78 -16.15 -7.92
CA LEU A 73 13.22 -17.50 -7.79
C LEU A 73 11.79 -17.52 -8.30
N ALA A 74 11.41 -18.64 -8.94
CA ALA A 74 10.01 -18.85 -9.33
C ALA A 74 9.07 -18.71 -8.11
N PRO A 75 7.97 -17.96 -8.23
CA PRO A 75 6.94 -17.87 -7.20
C PRO A 75 6.20 -19.20 -7.09
N ARG A 76 5.67 -19.52 -5.91
CA ARG A 76 4.78 -20.68 -5.71
C ARG A 76 3.34 -20.34 -6.07
N GLU A 77 2.96 -19.08 -5.93
CA GLU A 77 1.70 -18.49 -6.35
C GLU A 77 1.96 -17.14 -7.02
N ASP A 78 1.68 -17.05 -8.31
CA ASP A 78 1.82 -15.85 -9.10
C ASP A 78 0.48 -15.17 -9.42
N ARG A 79 -0.67 -15.81 -9.17
CA ARG A 79 -1.95 -15.28 -9.62
C ARG A 79 -2.37 -14.07 -8.80
N ILE A 80 -2.76 -13.00 -9.50
CA ILE A 80 -3.32 -11.77 -8.95
C ILE A 80 -4.80 -11.70 -9.29
N VAL A 81 -5.64 -11.38 -8.30
CA VAL A 81 -7.11 -11.30 -8.45
C VAL A 81 -7.62 -9.90 -8.12
N GLN A 82 -8.67 -9.47 -8.84
CA GLN A 82 -9.40 -8.21 -8.61
C GLN A 82 -10.91 -8.50 -8.66
N PRO A 83 -11.62 -8.42 -7.52
CA PRO A 83 -11.14 -7.93 -6.22
C PRO A 83 -10.19 -8.91 -5.52
N GLY A 84 -9.48 -8.45 -4.49
CA GLY A 84 -8.67 -9.33 -3.64
C GLY A 84 -9.52 -10.36 -2.87
N LYS A 85 -8.92 -11.48 -2.46
CA LYS A 85 -9.60 -12.61 -1.78
C LYS A 85 -10.42 -12.17 -0.56
N TYR A 86 -9.92 -11.23 0.23
CA TYR A 86 -10.64 -10.71 1.40
C TYR A 86 -11.95 -10.00 1.03
N ASP A 87 -12.03 -9.36 -0.13
CA ASP A 87 -13.22 -8.64 -0.60
C ASP A 87 -14.13 -9.52 -1.46
N GLY A 88 -13.98 -10.84 -1.38
CA GLY A 88 -14.82 -11.82 -2.06
C GLY A 88 -14.34 -12.22 -3.46
N GLY A 89 -13.12 -11.83 -3.86
CA GLY A 89 -12.52 -12.27 -5.11
C GLY A 89 -12.26 -13.78 -5.14
N THR A 90 -12.39 -14.36 -6.33
CA THR A 90 -12.14 -15.79 -6.59
C THR A 90 -11.06 -15.95 -7.66
N LEU A 91 -10.66 -17.19 -7.96
CA LEU A 91 -9.74 -17.44 -9.07
C LEU A 91 -10.35 -17.11 -10.44
N ASP A 92 -11.68 -17.01 -10.55
CA ASP A 92 -12.35 -16.53 -11.77
C ASP A 92 -12.15 -15.01 -11.98
N ASP A 93 -11.69 -14.31 -10.94
CA ASP A 93 -11.35 -12.88 -10.98
C ASP A 93 -9.86 -12.63 -11.26
N PHE A 94 -9.15 -13.61 -11.83
CA PHE A 94 -7.77 -13.47 -12.26
C PHE A 94 -7.58 -12.26 -13.19
N VAL A 95 -6.59 -11.42 -12.90
CA VAL A 95 -6.29 -10.21 -13.69
C VAL A 95 -4.83 -10.00 -14.03
N GLY A 96 -3.95 -10.79 -13.42
CA GLY A 96 -2.54 -10.50 -13.44
C GLY A 96 -1.70 -11.67 -12.94
N SER A 97 -0.44 -11.69 -13.33
CA SER A 97 0.58 -12.56 -12.72
C SER A 97 1.64 -11.70 -12.05
N TYR A 98 2.07 -12.07 -10.85
CA TYR A 98 3.23 -11.50 -10.17
C TYR A 98 4.42 -11.42 -11.14
N LEU A 99 5.11 -10.29 -11.13
CA LEU A 99 6.24 -10.04 -12.03
C LEU A 99 7.53 -9.85 -11.24
N TRP A 100 7.55 -8.93 -10.28
CA TRP A 100 8.76 -8.57 -9.53
C TRP A 100 8.41 -7.82 -8.25
N HIS A 101 9.29 -7.86 -7.24
CA HIS A 101 9.26 -6.98 -6.07
C HIS A 101 10.67 -6.64 -5.59
N GLU A 102 10.79 -5.55 -4.84
CA GLU A 102 11.99 -5.26 -4.05
C GLU A 102 11.97 -6.15 -2.79
N PRO A 103 12.94 -7.06 -2.60
CA PRO A 103 12.93 -7.98 -1.47
C PRO A 103 13.20 -7.25 -0.15
N LEU A 104 12.45 -7.62 0.88
CA LEU A 104 12.61 -7.07 2.23
C LEU A 104 13.69 -7.80 3.03
N TRP A 105 14.51 -7.04 3.74
CA TRP A 105 15.52 -7.49 4.68
C TRP A 105 14.99 -7.56 6.12
N GLY A 106 15.59 -8.43 6.93
CA GLY A 106 15.27 -8.56 8.37
C GLY A 106 14.16 -9.57 8.72
N GLY A 107 13.75 -10.42 7.78
CA GLY A 107 13.00 -11.65 8.09
C GLY A 107 13.94 -12.75 8.65
N PRO A 108 13.44 -13.70 9.47
CA PRO A 108 14.27 -14.82 9.91
C PRO A 108 14.80 -15.60 8.71
N SER A 109 16.11 -15.87 8.71
CA SER A 109 16.79 -16.77 7.77
C SER A 109 16.14 -18.15 7.83
N ASP A 110 15.63 -18.62 6.68
CA ASP A 110 15.08 -19.96 6.45
C ASP A 110 14.05 -20.47 7.47
N CYS A 111 12.81 -20.00 7.36
CA CYS A 111 11.67 -20.73 7.88
C CYS A 111 10.55 -20.78 6.82
N PRO A 112 10.08 -21.97 6.41
CA PRO A 112 8.94 -22.08 5.51
C PRO A 112 7.74 -21.39 6.17
N ILE A 113 7.31 -20.26 5.64
CA ILE A 113 6.19 -19.49 6.19
C ILE A 113 4.93 -20.32 6.01
N SER A 114 4.56 -21.03 7.08
CA SER A 114 3.22 -21.51 7.32
C SER A 114 2.42 -20.32 7.86
N ASN A 115 1.37 -19.95 7.11
CA ASN A 115 0.29 -19.05 7.51
C ASN A 115 0.65 -17.56 7.67
N LEU A 116 0.59 -16.84 6.54
CA LEU A 116 0.31 -15.39 6.47
C LEU A 116 -1.07 -15.01 7.07
N TYR A 117 -1.86 -16.01 7.50
CA TYR A 117 -3.11 -15.82 8.21
C TYR A 117 -2.88 -15.41 9.66
N THR A 118 -2.81 -14.10 9.91
CA THR A 118 -3.52 -13.44 11.02
C THR A 118 -3.38 -11.93 10.87
N TRP A 119 -4.37 -11.34 10.18
CA TRP A 119 -4.89 -9.99 10.35
C TRP A 119 -3.89 -8.85 10.64
N ILE A 120 -3.85 -7.88 9.72
CA ILE A 120 -3.33 -6.51 9.87
C ILE A 120 -3.68 -5.87 11.24
N GLY A 121 -4.69 -6.32 11.96
CA GLY A 121 -5.16 -5.57 13.11
C GLY A 121 -4.60 -5.88 14.49
N ASN A 122 -3.45 -6.55 14.63
CA ASN A 122 -2.68 -6.28 15.85
C ASN A 122 -1.97 -4.90 15.82
N ALA A 123 -2.13 -4.12 14.74
CA ALA A 123 -1.62 -2.75 14.60
C ALA A 123 -2.11 -1.76 15.69
N LEU A 124 -3.15 -2.10 16.47
CA LEU A 124 -3.60 -1.28 17.60
C LEU A 124 -3.21 -1.83 18.99
N ALA A 125 -2.68 -3.06 19.09
CA ALA A 125 -2.43 -3.70 20.39
C ALA A 125 -0.99 -3.50 20.94
N ARG A 126 -0.12 -2.74 20.25
CA ARG A 126 1.29 -2.60 20.62
C ARG A 126 1.83 -1.17 20.66
N ILE A 127 0.96 -0.17 20.72
CA ILE A 127 1.36 1.21 21.09
C ILE A 127 1.77 1.29 22.57
N LEU A 128 1.49 0.27 23.38
CA LEU A 128 1.96 0.17 24.77
C LEU A 128 3.08 -0.88 24.93
N GLY A 129 4.31 -0.38 24.84
CA GLY A 129 5.47 -0.80 25.64
C GLY A 129 5.84 -2.27 25.68
N ARG A 130 6.83 -2.68 24.87
CA ARG A 130 7.87 -3.63 25.31
C ARG A 130 9.10 -3.56 24.40
N ARG A 131 10.24 -3.23 25.01
CA ARG A 131 11.57 -3.47 24.45
C ARG A 131 11.77 -4.97 24.32
N SER A 132 11.82 -5.51 23.11
CA SER A 132 12.31 -6.87 22.89
C SER A 132 13.40 -6.85 21.83
N ARG A 133 14.54 -7.41 22.24
CA ARG A 133 15.85 -7.38 21.61
C ARG A 133 15.90 -8.28 20.38
N PHE A 134 16.68 -7.81 19.41
CA PHE A 134 17.17 -8.38 18.16
C PHE A 134 17.07 -9.91 18.00
N SER A 135 16.51 -10.31 16.86
CA SER A 135 16.72 -11.60 16.20
C SER A 135 17.60 -11.32 14.97
N VAL A 136 18.68 -12.08 14.84
CA VAL A 136 19.78 -11.94 13.87
C VAL A 136 19.27 -11.57 12.47
N THR A 137 19.50 -10.32 12.09
CA THR A 137 19.11 -9.73 10.81
C THR A 137 20.12 -10.13 9.74
N ALA A 138 19.63 -10.69 8.63
CA ALA A 138 20.34 -10.61 7.36
C ALA A 138 20.64 -9.13 7.06
N GLU A 139 21.88 -8.80 6.71
CA GLU A 139 22.33 -7.43 6.43
C GLU A 139 21.51 -6.80 5.29
N GLY A 140 20.90 -5.65 5.54
CA GLY A 140 20.21 -4.87 4.52
C GLY A 140 19.27 -3.82 5.10
N GLU A 141 19.11 -2.70 4.39
CA GLU A 141 18.23 -1.60 4.75
C GLU A 141 17.00 -1.61 3.84
N ASN A 142 15.80 -1.42 4.41
CA ASN A 142 14.58 -1.35 3.62
C ASN A 142 14.18 0.12 3.40
N TYR A 143 13.93 0.48 2.15
CA TYR A 143 13.50 1.84 1.78
C TYR A 143 12.09 1.86 1.19
N ILE A 144 11.67 0.73 0.61
CA ILE A 144 10.38 0.58 -0.07
C ILE A 144 9.80 -0.79 0.18
N ASP A 145 8.49 -0.82 0.18
CA ASP A 145 7.70 -2.01 0.02
C ASP A 145 6.95 -1.87 -1.30
N PHE A 146 7.48 -2.49 -2.36
CA PHE A 146 7.00 -2.26 -3.73
C PHE A 146 7.09 -3.52 -4.58
N ALA A 147 6.01 -3.78 -5.31
CA ALA A 147 5.94 -4.86 -6.28
C ALA A 147 5.10 -4.47 -7.49
N VAL A 148 5.30 -5.24 -8.54
CA VAL A 148 4.57 -5.14 -9.79
C VAL A 148 4.02 -6.48 -10.25
N ALA A 149 2.92 -6.43 -10.98
CA ALA A 149 2.29 -7.58 -11.61
C ALA A 149 2.02 -7.30 -13.10
N LYS A 150 2.27 -8.30 -13.94
CA LYS A 150 1.90 -8.30 -15.35
C LYS A 150 0.37 -8.27 -15.47
N MET A 151 -0.14 -7.44 -16.37
CA MET A 151 -1.57 -7.31 -16.65
C MET A 151 -2.05 -8.37 -17.63
N HIS A 152 -3.19 -8.97 -17.34
CA HIS A 152 -3.92 -9.90 -18.21
C HIS A 152 -5.37 -9.46 -18.48
N GLU A 153 -5.75 -8.27 -18.02
CA GLU A 153 -7.07 -7.66 -18.17
C GLU A 153 -6.95 -6.21 -18.66
N ASP A 154 -8.01 -5.72 -19.30
CA ASP A 154 -8.08 -4.33 -19.75
C ASP A 154 -7.97 -3.36 -18.58
N TYR A 155 -7.30 -2.22 -18.82
CA TYR A 155 -7.06 -1.20 -17.82
C TYR A 155 -7.28 0.21 -18.35
N LYS A 156 -7.48 1.16 -17.44
CA LYS A 156 -7.45 2.60 -17.68
C LYS A 156 -6.52 3.24 -16.66
N VAL A 157 -5.62 4.08 -17.15
CA VAL A 157 -4.69 4.85 -16.30
C VAL A 157 -5.43 6.02 -15.66
N GLU A 158 -6.26 5.71 -14.67
CA GLU A 158 -7.04 6.66 -13.89
C GLU A 158 -7.20 6.18 -12.45
N MET A 159 -7.48 7.12 -11.55
CA MET A 159 -7.89 6.80 -10.18
C MET A 159 -9.41 6.63 -10.12
N LEU A 160 -9.92 5.65 -9.37
CA LEU A 160 -11.35 5.44 -9.20
C LEU A 160 -12.03 6.72 -8.68
N GLY A 161 -12.92 7.29 -9.51
CA GLY A 161 -13.73 8.45 -9.13
C GLY A 161 -12.99 9.79 -9.03
N ALA A 162 -11.71 9.86 -9.43
CA ALA A 162 -10.93 11.08 -9.25
C ALA A 162 -9.83 11.28 -10.31
N ASN A 163 -9.53 12.53 -10.60
CA ASN A 163 -8.32 12.93 -11.30
C ASN A 163 -7.25 13.23 -10.26
N VAL A 164 -6.06 12.67 -10.44
CA VAL A 164 -4.93 12.85 -9.54
C VAL A 164 -3.69 13.24 -10.33
N ARG A 165 -2.81 14.03 -9.72
CA ARG A 165 -1.53 14.46 -10.31
C ARG A 165 -0.48 14.57 -9.21
N ASN A 166 0.79 14.64 -9.62
CA ASN A 166 1.94 14.79 -8.71
C ASN A 166 2.04 13.60 -7.73
N PHE A 167 2.39 12.44 -8.28
CA PHE A 167 2.62 11.21 -7.53
C PHE A 167 3.80 11.39 -6.56
N ILE A 168 3.64 10.95 -5.31
CA ILE A 168 4.69 11.04 -4.28
C ILE A 168 5.09 9.70 -3.68
N GLY A 169 4.34 8.63 -3.93
CA GLY A 169 4.63 7.32 -3.36
C GLY A 169 3.40 6.45 -3.15
N LEU A 170 3.60 5.35 -2.43
CA LEU A 170 2.54 4.42 -2.04
C LEU A 170 2.38 4.41 -0.52
N GLY A 171 1.14 4.52 -0.04
CA GLY A 171 0.80 4.30 1.35
C GLY A 171 1.12 2.87 1.75
N PHE A 172 1.84 2.70 2.87
CA PHE A 172 2.48 1.44 3.24
C PHE A 172 1.97 0.89 4.58
N ALA A 173 2.03 1.70 5.63
CA ALA A 173 1.64 1.29 6.99
C ALA A 173 1.12 2.49 7.79
N GLY A 174 0.35 2.25 8.84
CA GLY A 174 -0.18 3.34 9.66
C GLY A 174 -0.71 2.89 11.02
N SER A 175 -1.09 3.88 11.81
CA SER A 175 -1.76 3.77 13.11
C SER A 175 -2.90 4.78 13.17
N ASP A 176 -3.60 4.83 14.30
CA ASP A 176 -4.63 5.85 14.52
C ASP A 176 -4.10 7.29 14.59
N MET A 177 -2.78 7.48 14.69
CA MET A 177 -2.17 8.81 14.80
C MET A 177 -1.49 9.28 13.52
N ALA A 178 -0.88 8.34 12.78
CA ALA A 178 0.03 8.67 11.69
C ALA A 178 0.09 7.56 10.64
N SER A 179 0.60 7.90 9.46
CA SER A 179 0.79 6.94 8.38
C SER A 179 2.12 7.16 7.66
N TYR A 180 2.70 6.06 7.18
CA TYR A 180 3.91 6.01 6.40
C TYR A 180 3.60 5.87 4.91
N ILE A 181 4.39 6.58 4.11
CA ILE A 181 4.41 6.49 2.65
C ILE A 181 5.81 6.08 2.21
N CYS A 182 5.90 5.01 1.42
CA CYS A 182 7.12 4.67 0.68
C CYS A 182 7.28 5.66 -0.48
N LYS A 183 8.44 6.31 -0.57
CA LYS A 183 8.67 7.42 -1.49
C LYS A 183 8.68 6.99 -2.96
N ALA A 184 8.17 7.86 -3.82
CA ALA A 184 8.31 7.69 -5.26
C ALA A 184 9.78 7.69 -5.71
N SER A 185 10.68 8.46 -5.06
CA SER A 185 12.11 8.45 -5.38
C SER A 185 12.71 7.05 -5.31
N ARG A 186 12.38 6.32 -4.25
CA ARG A 186 12.85 4.95 -4.05
C ARG A 186 12.22 3.95 -5.02
N ILE A 187 10.96 4.14 -5.41
CA ILE A 187 10.36 3.36 -6.51
C ILE A 187 11.13 3.59 -7.82
N LEU A 188 11.47 4.85 -8.14
CA LEU A 188 12.21 5.18 -9.36
C LEU A 188 13.63 4.57 -9.40
N GLU A 189 14.28 4.40 -8.24
CA GLU A 189 15.60 3.73 -8.13
C GLU A 189 15.56 2.27 -8.61
N THR A 190 14.40 1.60 -8.52
CA THR A 190 14.19 0.24 -9.06
C THR A 190 14.11 0.18 -10.59
N GLY A 191 14.00 1.35 -11.24
CA GLY A 191 13.78 1.51 -12.68
C GLY A 191 12.30 1.57 -13.09
N TRP A 192 11.36 1.24 -12.20
CA TRP A 192 9.92 1.36 -12.47
C TRP A 192 9.43 2.80 -12.37
N ARG A 193 8.66 3.26 -13.36
CA ARG A 193 8.15 4.64 -13.44
C ARG A 193 6.63 4.67 -13.49
N PRO A 194 5.95 5.52 -12.69
CA PRO A 194 4.51 5.68 -12.81
C PRO A 194 4.17 6.34 -14.15
N ILE A 195 3.20 5.78 -14.88
CA ILE A 195 2.85 6.28 -16.22
C ILE A 195 1.79 7.39 -16.16
N ASN A 196 1.78 8.25 -17.19
CA ASN A 196 0.84 9.36 -17.40
C ASN A 196 0.67 10.30 -16.20
N THR A 197 1.73 10.53 -15.43
CA THR A 197 1.73 11.50 -14.34
C THR A 197 3.11 12.14 -14.15
N SER A 198 3.13 13.35 -13.58
CA SER A 198 4.31 13.89 -12.91
C SER A 198 4.59 13.15 -11.60
N THR A 199 5.85 13.14 -11.19
CA THR A 199 6.31 12.64 -9.90
C THR A 199 7.00 13.77 -9.14
N VAL A 200 6.71 13.90 -7.85
CA VAL A 200 7.36 14.85 -6.94
C VAL A 200 8.22 14.07 -5.96
N LEU A 201 9.55 14.22 -6.07
CA LEU A 201 10.52 13.44 -5.30
C LEU A 201 10.70 13.95 -3.87
N ASN A 202 10.60 15.27 -3.68
CA ASN A 202 10.78 15.95 -2.40
C ASN A 202 9.56 16.84 -2.12
N PRO A 203 8.41 16.27 -1.74
CA PRO A 203 7.24 17.07 -1.40
C PRO A 203 7.49 17.86 -0.12
N GLN A 204 6.90 19.05 -0.03
CA GLN A 204 7.11 19.93 1.12
C GLN A 204 6.44 19.39 2.38
N ILE A 205 7.15 19.43 3.51
CA ILE A 205 6.55 19.26 4.84
C ILE A 205 5.42 20.29 5.00
N GLY A 206 4.29 19.85 5.54
CA GLY A 206 3.06 20.64 5.64
C GLY A 206 2.15 20.56 4.42
N ALA A 207 2.59 19.97 3.31
CA ALA A 207 1.72 19.78 2.15
C ALA A 207 0.60 18.75 2.43
N THR A 208 -0.55 18.96 1.78
CA THR A 208 -1.64 17.98 1.81
C THR A 208 -1.36 16.85 0.82
N VAL A 209 -1.48 15.61 1.30
CA VAL A 209 -1.44 14.39 0.51
C VAL A 209 -2.83 13.79 0.42
N HIS A 210 -3.15 13.24 -0.75
CA HIS A 210 -4.42 12.60 -1.06
C HIS A 210 -4.20 11.15 -1.46
N LYS A 211 -5.13 10.27 -1.09
CA LYS A 211 -5.14 8.87 -1.55
C LYS A 211 -6.56 8.37 -1.76
N VAL A 212 -6.71 7.37 -2.62
CA VAL A 212 -7.94 6.56 -2.71
C VAL A 212 -7.55 5.11 -2.50
N GLY A 213 -8.15 4.48 -1.48
CA GLY A 213 -7.84 3.13 -1.05
C GLY A 213 -9.08 2.24 -0.97
N ARG A 214 -8.87 0.91 -1.00
CA ARG A 214 -9.98 -0.05 -0.97
C ARG A 214 -10.75 -0.07 0.35
N THR A 215 -10.13 0.32 1.47
CA THR A 215 -10.77 0.25 2.79
C THR A 215 -11.41 1.58 3.16
N SER A 216 -10.65 2.67 3.13
CA SER A 216 -11.15 3.98 3.60
C SER A 216 -11.59 4.90 2.46
N GLY A 217 -11.53 4.45 1.19
CA GLY A 217 -11.88 5.28 0.05
C GLY A 217 -10.96 6.48 -0.08
N TYR A 218 -11.51 7.65 -0.39
CA TYR A 218 -10.75 8.91 -0.40
C TYR A 218 -10.45 9.40 1.02
N THR A 219 -9.18 9.63 1.32
CA THR A 219 -8.74 10.39 2.51
C THR A 219 -7.61 11.33 2.13
N HIS A 220 -7.30 12.27 3.03
CA HIS A 220 -6.17 13.16 2.92
C HIS A 220 -5.45 13.32 4.26
N ALA A 221 -4.19 13.72 4.23
CA ALA A 221 -3.37 13.95 5.41
C ALA A 221 -2.37 15.08 5.16
N THR A 222 -1.64 15.47 6.21
CA THR A 222 -0.53 16.44 6.13
C THR A 222 0.80 15.72 6.26
N ILE A 223 1.76 16.06 5.42
CA ILE A 223 3.15 15.58 5.54
C ILE A 223 3.78 16.22 6.78
N LEU A 224 4.25 15.39 7.71
CA LEU A 224 4.87 15.81 8.96
C LEU A 224 6.39 15.81 8.86
N ASP A 225 6.95 14.82 8.16
CA ASP A 225 8.38 14.66 7.95
C ASP A 225 8.58 13.90 6.64
N ASP A 226 9.59 14.29 5.87
CA ASP A 226 9.90 13.67 4.59
C ASP A 226 10.94 12.56 4.70
N SER A 227 11.61 12.33 5.84
CA SER A 227 12.60 11.26 5.99
C SER A 227 12.69 10.77 7.43
N VAL A 228 11.94 9.71 7.74
CA VAL A 228 11.97 9.06 9.06
C VAL A 228 12.40 7.60 8.98
N HIS A 229 12.97 7.11 10.08
CA HIS A 229 13.09 5.69 10.34
C HIS A 229 11.82 5.16 10.99
N GLY A 230 11.30 4.04 10.51
CA GLY A 230 10.04 3.45 10.97
C GLY A 230 10.09 1.94 11.10
N THR A 231 9.31 1.42 12.03
CA THR A 231 9.21 -0.01 12.30
C THR A 231 7.81 -0.51 11.95
N VAL A 232 7.71 -1.56 11.14
CA VAL A 232 6.44 -2.10 10.64
C VAL A 232 6.33 -3.60 10.91
N SER A 233 5.16 -4.04 11.36
CA SER A 233 4.89 -5.46 11.60
C SER A 233 4.28 -6.11 10.37
N TYR A 234 4.85 -7.26 9.98
CA TYR A 234 4.40 -8.08 8.85
C TYR A 234 3.63 -9.34 9.31
N GLY A 235 3.12 -9.33 10.56
CA GLY A 235 2.47 -10.49 11.16
C GLY A 235 3.46 -11.59 11.57
N GLY A 236 2.95 -12.65 12.22
CA GLY A 236 3.79 -13.79 12.64
C GLY A 236 4.94 -13.44 13.60
N GLY A 237 4.84 -12.31 14.32
CA GLY A 237 5.91 -11.79 15.17
C GLY A 237 7.07 -11.14 14.41
N LYS A 238 6.97 -11.00 13.09
CA LYS A 238 7.96 -10.33 12.24
C LYS A 238 7.78 -8.83 12.30
N THR A 239 8.91 -8.15 12.46
CA THR A 239 9.01 -6.71 12.51
C THR A 239 10.17 -6.32 11.60
N VAL A 240 9.92 -5.37 10.71
CA VAL A 240 10.87 -4.90 9.70
C VAL A 240 11.11 -3.41 9.93
N GLU A 241 12.36 -3.02 9.87
CA GLU A 241 12.78 -1.63 9.94
C GLU A 241 12.91 -1.05 8.53
N PHE A 242 12.43 0.19 8.38
CA PHE A 242 12.49 0.97 7.16
C PHE A 242 13.19 2.30 7.46
N ASP A 243 13.96 2.77 6.50
CA ASP A 243 14.58 4.10 6.54
C ASP A 243 14.12 4.94 5.34
N ASP A 244 14.30 6.26 5.45
CA ASP A 244 13.95 7.24 4.42
C ASP A 244 12.50 7.12 3.89
N ILE A 245 11.55 6.86 4.81
CA ILE A 245 10.11 6.88 4.51
C ILE A 245 9.49 8.20 4.95
N MET A 246 8.35 8.55 4.36
CA MET A 246 7.64 9.80 4.70
C MET A 246 6.60 9.55 5.80
N LEU A 247 6.53 10.48 6.76
CA LEU A 247 5.55 10.47 7.84
C LEU A 247 4.44 11.49 7.57
N THR A 248 3.19 11.07 7.79
CA THR A 248 2.01 11.90 7.65
C THR A 248 1.12 11.80 8.89
N THR A 249 0.20 12.75 9.08
CA THR A 249 -0.97 12.54 9.97
C THR A 249 -1.76 11.30 9.51
N LYS A 250 -2.71 10.80 10.32
CA LYS A 250 -3.53 9.63 9.92
C LYS A 250 -4.06 9.78 8.49
N LEU A 251 -3.67 8.84 7.62
CA LEU A 251 -4.04 8.78 6.20
C LEU A 251 -4.64 7.42 5.84
N LEU A 252 -4.08 6.34 6.39
CA LEU A 252 -4.36 4.96 6.01
C LEU A 252 -5.12 4.22 7.11
N ASP A 253 -6.08 3.38 6.70
CA ASP A 253 -6.67 2.33 7.53
C ASP A 253 -6.19 0.94 7.07
N PRO A 254 -6.29 -0.10 7.92
CA PRO A 254 -6.01 -1.48 7.54
C PRO A 254 -6.60 -1.90 6.19
N GLY A 255 -5.73 -2.30 5.25
CA GLY A 255 -6.11 -2.70 3.88
C GLY A 255 -5.91 -1.62 2.81
N ASP A 256 -5.63 -0.37 3.18
CA ASP A 256 -5.24 0.67 2.23
C ASP A 256 -3.80 0.54 1.72
N SER A 257 -3.03 -0.43 2.20
CA SER A 257 -1.69 -0.74 1.72
C SER A 257 -1.66 -0.79 0.19
N GLY A 258 -0.71 -0.07 -0.40
CA GLY A 258 -0.52 0.04 -1.83
C GLY A 258 -1.28 1.20 -2.45
N SER A 259 -2.13 1.93 -1.72
CA SER A 259 -2.82 3.12 -2.26
C SER A 259 -1.80 4.15 -2.73
N SER A 260 -1.94 4.64 -3.97
CA SER A 260 -1.08 5.72 -4.45
C SER A 260 -1.41 7.05 -3.78
N CYS A 261 -0.35 7.81 -3.48
CA CYS A 261 -0.41 9.09 -2.78
C CYS A 261 -0.03 10.24 -3.73
N TRP A 262 -0.78 11.34 -3.63
CA TRP A 262 -0.78 12.43 -4.61
C TRP A 262 -0.85 13.80 -3.94
N LEU A 263 -0.22 14.82 -4.54
CA LEU A 263 -0.36 16.22 -4.06
C LEU A 263 -1.56 16.94 -4.69
N THR A 264 -2.23 16.34 -5.66
CA THR A 264 -3.38 16.95 -6.32
C THR A 264 -4.48 15.93 -6.50
N TYR A 265 -5.70 16.32 -6.10
CA TYR A 265 -6.90 15.51 -6.19
C TYR A 265 -8.09 16.36 -6.62
N GLU A 266 -8.82 15.88 -7.62
CA GLU A 266 -10.08 16.47 -8.08
C GLU A 266 -11.10 15.34 -8.26
N ALA A 267 -12.19 15.36 -7.51
CA ALA A 267 -13.26 14.38 -7.69
C ALA A 267 -13.88 14.51 -9.08
N ARG A 268 -14.06 13.38 -9.79
CA ARG A 268 -14.82 13.36 -11.04
C ARG A 268 -16.31 13.46 -10.70
N LYS A 269 -16.98 14.48 -11.22
CA LYS A 269 -18.45 14.54 -11.17
C LYS A 269 -19.00 13.37 -11.98
N GLN A 270 -19.87 12.59 -11.34
CA GLN A 270 -20.64 11.54 -12.01
C GLN A 270 -21.67 12.15 -12.95
#